data_AF-A0A2A5QU09-F1
#
_entry.id   AF-A0A2A5QU09-F1
#
_cell.length_a   1.000
_cell.length_b   1.000
_cell.length_c   1.000
_cell.angle_alpha   90.00
_cell.angle_beta   90.00
_cell.angle_gamma   90.00
#
_symmetry.space_group_name_H-M   'P 1'
#
loop_
_entity.id
_entity.type
_entity.pdbx_description
1 polymer ?
#
loop_
_entity_poly.entity_id
_entity_poly.type
_entity_poly.pdbx_seq_one_letter_code
_entity_poly.pdbx_strand_id
1 'polypeptide(L)'
;MLGGRLGLRAGEIAHFHTSWLDWNRKLIRIPQHEPCDCGYCRRQARQEVAHNDQLTKADAIASRWHPKTVASARSIPFDLSLRIELCIERFANRYSGFPRSRSTVNRRVEEAANQANLTGRTYPHCLRATAASHHAYKGVAPVPLQALMGWSDLATAQKYIRISGTATADALRRVHHK
;
A
#
# COMPACT_ATOMS: atom_id res chain seq x y z
N MET A 1 -7.84 -4.18 6.06
CA MET A 1 -8.46 -3.41 4.96
C MET A 1 -7.43 -2.63 4.14
N LEU A 2 -6.62 -1.76 4.75
CA LEU A 2 -5.56 -1.03 4.01
C LEU A 2 -4.55 -1.94 3.30
N GLY A 3 -3.92 -2.89 3.99
CA GLY A 3 -3.00 -3.84 3.35
C GLY A 3 -3.68 -4.92 2.49
N GLY A 4 -5.00 -5.07 2.65
CA GLY A 4 -5.84 -6.00 1.88
C GLY A 4 -6.42 -5.28 0.67
N ARG A 5 -7.69 -4.88 0.69
CA ARG A 5 -8.38 -4.24 -0.45
C ARG A 5 -7.65 -3.06 -1.12
N LEU A 6 -6.90 -2.25 -0.37
CA LEU A 6 -6.15 -1.11 -0.94
C LEU A 6 -4.69 -1.46 -1.29
N GLY A 7 -4.20 -2.63 -0.89
CA GLY A 7 -2.85 -3.10 -1.21
C GLY A 7 -1.71 -2.27 -0.62
N LEU A 8 -1.92 -1.50 0.45
CA LEU A 8 -0.83 -0.74 1.08
C LEU A 8 0.27 -1.67 1.62
N ARG A 9 1.53 -1.28 1.47
CA ARG A 9 2.67 -1.97 2.08
C ARG A 9 2.68 -1.74 3.60
N ALA A 10 3.23 -2.68 4.36
CA ALA A 10 3.38 -2.51 5.82
C ALA A 10 4.16 -1.25 6.21
N GLY A 11 5.13 -0.84 5.37
CA GLY A 11 5.85 0.41 5.56
C GLY A 11 4.96 1.65 5.33
N GLU A 12 4.08 1.62 4.33
CA GLU A 12 3.11 2.70 4.06
C GLU A 12 2.10 2.80 5.21
N ILE A 13 1.61 1.67 5.72
CA ILE A 13 0.69 1.66 6.88
C ILE A 13 1.38 2.20 8.13
N ALA A 14 2.62 1.82 8.39
CA ALA A 14 3.35 2.23 9.59
C ALA A 14 3.68 3.74 9.64
N HIS A 15 3.65 4.42 8.49
CA HIS A 15 3.91 5.86 8.37
C HIS A 15 2.66 6.63 7.96
N PHE A 16 1.52 5.96 7.87
CA PHE A 16 0.28 6.57 7.42
C PHE A 16 -0.10 7.74 8.33
N HIS A 17 -0.24 8.92 7.74
CA HIS A 17 -0.73 10.12 8.41
C HIS A 17 -2.05 10.58 7.76
N THR A 18 -2.93 11.15 8.56
CA THR A 18 -4.24 11.65 8.10
C THR A 18 -4.13 12.81 7.13
N SER A 19 -3.01 13.53 7.11
CA SER A 19 -2.71 14.53 6.08
C SER A 19 -2.61 13.93 4.67
N TRP A 20 -2.43 12.61 4.55
CA TRP A 20 -2.45 11.93 3.25
C TRP A 20 -3.88 11.83 2.69
N LEU A 21 -4.91 12.09 3.49
CA LEU A 21 -6.30 11.95 3.08
C LEU A 21 -6.78 13.21 2.38
N ASP A 22 -7.19 13.03 1.13
CA ASP A 22 -8.01 13.97 0.39
C ASP A 22 -9.48 13.53 0.48
N TRP A 23 -10.21 14.13 1.41
CA TRP A 23 -11.61 13.80 1.67
C TRP A 23 -12.55 14.16 0.52
N ASN A 24 -12.22 15.22 -0.22
CA ASN A 24 -13.02 15.69 -1.35
C ASN A 24 -12.93 14.73 -2.53
N ARG A 25 -11.72 14.23 -2.83
CA ARG A 25 -11.49 13.28 -3.94
C ARG A 25 -11.52 11.82 -3.51
N LYS A 26 -11.69 11.55 -2.21
CA LYS A 26 -11.64 10.21 -1.61
C LYS A 26 -10.34 9.46 -1.93
N LEU A 27 -9.21 10.17 -1.86
CA LEU A 27 -7.88 9.62 -2.16
C LEU A 27 -6.98 9.57 -0.92
N ILE A 28 -6.17 8.52 -0.81
CA ILE A 28 -4.96 8.49 0.01
C ILE A 28 -3.78 8.88 -0.89
N ARG A 29 -3.11 9.99 -0.59
CA ARG A 29 -1.93 10.51 -1.30
C ARG A 29 -0.67 10.05 -0.59
N ILE A 30 -0.08 8.95 -1.06
CA ILE A 30 1.20 8.47 -0.54
C ILE A 30 2.31 9.39 -1.07
N PRO A 31 3.05 10.10 -0.20
CA PRO A 31 4.04 11.07 -0.63
C PRO A 31 5.33 10.40 -1.12
N GLN A 32 6.16 11.17 -1.83
CA GLN A 32 7.51 10.75 -2.23
C GLN A 32 8.45 10.64 -1.04
N HIS A 33 8.32 11.56 -0.09
CA HIS A 33 8.99 11.47 1.20
C HIS A 33 8.21 12.24 2.27
N GLU A 34 8.48 11.95 3.53
CA GLU A 34 8.06 12.73 4.68
C GLU A 34 9.11 12.71 5.79
N PRO A 35 9.18 13.79 6.59
CA PRO A 35 9.93 13.78 7.84
C PRO A 35 9.40 12.67 8.75
N CYS A 36 10.30 11.81 9.21
CA CYS A 36 9.93 10.78 10.17
C CYS A 36 11.11 10.46 11.08
N ASP A 37 10.85 10.50 12.38
CA ASP A 37 11.86 10.22 13.40
C ASP A 37 11.70 8.82 14.03
N CYS A 38 10.86 7.94 13.48
CA CYS A 38 10.63 6.64 14.11
C CYS A 38 11.92 5.81 14.19
N GLY A 39 11.97 4.79 15.05
CA GLY A 39 13.18 3.98 15.24
C GLY A 39 13.76 3.38 13.96
N TYR A 40 12.92 3.00 13.00
CA TYR A 40 13.35 2.56 11.66
C TYR A 40 13.99 3.71 10.88
N CYS A 41 13.29 4.84 10.77
CA CYS A 41 13.73 6.02 10.04
C CYS A 41 15.02 6.60 10.61
N ARG A 42 15.18 6.71 11.94
CA ARG A 42 16.45 7.14 12.56
C ARG A 42 17.62 6.24 12.21
N ARG A 43 17.40 4.91 12.15
CA ARG A 43 18.45 3.97 11.77
C ARG A 43 18.84 4.15 10.32
N GLN A 44 17.88 4.27 9.41
CA GLN A 44 18.16 4.53 8.00
C GLN A 44 18.88 5.86 7.80
N ALA A 45 18.49 6.93 8.52
CA ALA A 45 19.11 8.25 8.44
C ALA A 45 20.59 8.18 8.87
N ARG A 46 20.89 7.47 9.96
CA ARG A 46 22.28 7.28 10.41
C ARG A 46 23.12 6.53 9.38
N GLN A 47 22.54 5.50 8.74
CA GLN A 47 23.23 4.76 7.68
C GLN A 47 23.51 5.64 6.47
N GLU A 48 22.55 6.48 6.05
CA GLU A 48 22.72 7.35 4.90
C GLU A 48 23.79 8.42 5.13
N VAL A 49 23.77 9.08 6.30
CA VAL A 49 24.80 10.05 6.70
C VAL A 49 26.19 9.40 6.76
N ALA A 50 26.29 8.16 7.25
CA ALA A 50 27.57 7.45 7.30
C ALA A 50 28.15 7.11 5.92
N HIS A 51 27.35 7.20 4.85
CA HIS A 51 27.76 6.93 3.47
C HIS A 51 27.71 8.19 2.59
N ASN A 52 27.41 9.37 3.15
CA ASN A 52 27.31 10.63 2.42
C ASN A 52 27.77 11.79 3.30
N ASP A 53 29.03 12.18 3.16
CA ASP A 53 29.67 13.24 3.94
C ASP A 53 29.05 14.63 3.75
N GLN A 54 28.25 14.83 2.70
CA GLN A 54 27.56 16.09 2.42
C GLN A 54 26.16 16.17 3.06
N LEU A 55 25.65 15.06 3.61
CA LEU A 55 24.29 14.99 4.15
C LEU A 55 24.29 15.18 5.66
N THR A 56 23.61 16.22 6.15
CA THR A 56 23.44 16.40 7.59
C THR A 56 22.41 15.41 8.14
N LYS A 57 22.54 15.07 9.43
CA LYS A 57 21.53 14.23 10.12
C LYS A 57 20.14 14.87 10.13
N ALA A 58 20.06 16.20 10.18
CA ALA A 58 18.79 16.92 10.14
C ALA A 58 18.12 16.74 8.77
N ASP A 59 18.88 16.94 7.69
CA ASP A 59 18.39 16.76 6.31
C ASP A 59 18.00 15.31 6.04
N ALA A 60 18.81 14.35 6.51
CA ALA A 60 18.53 12.92 6.40
C ALA A 60 17.25 12.50 7.13
N ILE A 61 16.85 13.20 8.21
CA ILE A 61 15.59 12.96 8.92
C ILE A 61 14.41 13.64 8.20
N ALA A 62 14.60 14.85 7.69
CA ALA A 62 13.57 15.64 7.01
C ALA A 62 13.07 14.95 5.73
N SER A 63 13.93 14.23 5.02
CA SER A 63 13.59 13.45 3.82
C SER A 63 13.41 11.94 4.09
N ARG A 64 13.40 11.52 5.36
CA ARG A 64 13.72 10.15 5.72
C ARG A 64 12.75 9.10 5.21
N TRP A 65 11.48 9.24 5.58
CA TRP A 65 10.54 8.23 5.15
C TRP A 65 10.27 8.48 3.68
N HIS A 66 10.70 7.56 2.82
CA HIS A 66 10.30 7.52 1.44
C HIS A 66 9.82 6.10 1.14
N PRO A 67 8.90 5.92 0.19
CA PRO A 67 8.50 4.59 -0.18
C PRO A 67 9.63 3.89 -0.95
N LYS A 68 9.55 2.56 -1.06
CA LYS A 68 10.64 1.73 -1.59
C LYS A 68 11.04 2.09 -3.03
N THR A 69 10.10 2.56 -3.84
CA THR A 69 10.32 2.95 -5.24
C THR A 69 9.60 4.25 -5.53
N VAL A 70 10.07 5.02 -6.52
CA VAL A 70 9.41 6.26 -6.96
C VAL A 70 7.94 6.01 -7.34
N ALA A 71 7.68 4.92 -8.09
CA ALA A 71 6.32 4.50 -8.48
C ALA A 71 5.37 4.22 -7.29
N SER A 72 5.90 4.13 -6.07
CA SER A 72 5.10 3.90 -4.88
C SER A 72 4.47 5.18 -4.33
N ALA A 73 5.01 6.36 -4.65
CA ALA A 73 4.34 7.62 -4.41
C ALA A 73 3.16 7.71 -5.37
N ARG A 74 1.93 7.65 -4.84
CA ARG A 74 0.72 7.42 -5.64
C ARG A 74 -0.53 7.84 -4.89
N SER A 75 -1.59 8.05 -5.64
CA SER A 75 -2.93 8.25 -5.09
C SER A 75 -3.73 6.95 -5.12
N ILE A 76 -4.39 6.61 -4.03
CA ILE A 76 -5.20 5.39 -3.89
C ILE A 76 -6.64 5.78 -3.55
N PRO A 77 -7.65 5.42 -4.37
CA PRO A 77 -9.05 5.62 -4.02
C PRO A 77 -9.42 4.77 -2.81
N PHE A 78 -10.12 5.35 -1.85
CA PHE A 78 -10.55 4.65 -0.63
C PHE A 78 -12.07 4.47 -0.52
N ASP A 79 -12.82 5.00 -1.47
CA ASP A 79 -14.26 4.86 -1.70
C ASP A 79 -14.63 3.55 -2.45
N LEU A 80 -13.70 2.58 -2.52
CA LEU A 80 -13.95 1.30 -3.18
C LEU A 80 -14.98 0.41 -2.45
N SER A 81 -15.32 0.74 -1.20
CA SER A 81 -16.43 0.15 -0.45
C SER A 81 -16.69 0.96 0.83
N LEU A 82 -17.95 0.99 1.27
CA LEU A 82 -18.35 1.63 2.54
C LEU A 82 -17.50 1.18 3.74
N ARG A 83 -17.11 -0.09 3.79
CA ARG A 83 -16.29 -0.63 4.89
C ARG A 83 -14.90 0.02 4.96
N ILE A 84 -14.31 0.37 3.82
CA ILE A 84 -13.00 1.03 3.76
C ILE A 84 -13.14 2.48 4.19
N GLU A 85 -14.14 3.19 3.69
CA GLU A 85 -14.42 4.58 4.09
C GLU A 85 -14.62 4.70 5.59
N LEU A 86 -15.52 3.89 6.17
CA LEU A 86 -15.76 3.87 7.61
C LEU A 86 -14.51 3.51 8.42
N CYS A 87 -13.63 2.64 7.89
CA CYS A 87 -12.38 2.31 8.55
C CYS A 87 -11.44 3.51 8.63
N ILE A 88 -11.36 4.29 7.55
CA ILE A 88 -10.49 5.46 7.45
C ILE A 88 -11.05 6.60 8.29
N GLU A 89 -12.36 6.82 8.24
CA GLU A 89 -13.05 7.81 9.06
C GLU A 89 -12.86 7.53 10.55
N ARG A 90 -13.15 6.30 11.00
CA ARG A 90 -12.93 5.90 12.41
C ARG A 90 -11.47 6.02 12.83
N PHE A 91 -10.54 5.77 11.92
CA PHE A 91 -9.11 5.95 12.20
C PHE A 91 -8.78 7.43 12.37
N ALA A 92 -9.18 8.27 11.42
CA ALA A 92 -8.89 9.70 11.41
C ALA A 92 -9.53 10.45 12.59
N ASN A 93 -10.73 10.01 13.02
CA ASN A 93 -11.40 10.56 14.21
C ASN A 93 -10.65 10.27 15.52
N ARG A 94 -9.71 9.31 15.53
CA ARG A 94 -9.00 8.88 16.74
C ARG A 94 -7.49 9.13 16.69
N TYR A 95 -6.89 9.14 15.50
CA TYR A 95 -5.45 9.19 15.32
C TYR A 95 -5.10 10.15 14.19
N SER A 96 -4.09 11.00 14.42
CA SER A 96 -3.48 11.81 13.36
C SER A 96 -2.57 10.97 12.45
N GLY A 97 -1.98 9.90 12.97
CA GLY A 97 -1.16 8.96 12.21
C GLY A 97 -1.06 7.60 12.89
N PHE A 98 -0.54 6.59 12.18
CA PHE A 98 -0.54 5.22 12.69
C PHE A 98 0.45 5.10 13.87
N PRO A 99 -0.01 4.76 15.08
CA PRO A 99 0.78 4.98 16.29
C PRO A 99 1.81 3.87 16.59
N ARG A 100 2.00 2.92 15.67
CA ARG A 100 2.78 1.70 15.93
C ARG A 100 3.76 1.39 14.80
N SER A 101 4.80 0.64 15.14
CA SER A 101 5.84 0.23 14.20
C SER A 101 5.33 -0.72 13.10
N ARG A 102 6.11 -0.83 12.03
CA ARG A 102 5.94 -1.87 10.99
C ARG A 102 5.90 -3.29 11.57
N SER A 103 6.73 -3.60 12.57
CA SER A 103 6.70 -4.92 13.22
C SER A 103 5.36 -5.20 13.90
N THR A 104 4.70 -4.16 14.45
CA THR A 104 3.35 -4.28 15.00
C THR A 104 2.32 -4.56 13.92
N VAL A 105 2.46 -3.97 12.72
CA VAL A 105 1.58 -4.28 11.58
C VAL A 105 1.70 -5.75 11.20
N ASN A 106 2.92 -6.29 11.08
CA ASN A 106 3.15 -7.71 10.78
C ASN A 106 2.50 -8.60 11.83
N ARG A 107 2.81 -8.37 13.12
CA ARG A 107 2.27 -9.17 14.23
C ARG A 107 0.75 -9.17 14.25
N ARG A 108 0.10 -8.02 14.01
CA ARG A 108 -1.36 -7.93 13.97
C ARG A 108 -1.97 -8.72 12.81
N VAL A 109 -1.27 -8.80 11.67
CA VAL A 109 -1.73 -9.62 10.53
C VAL A 109 -1.60 -11.11 10.85
N GLU A 110 -0.48 -11.52 11.46
CA GLU A 110 -0.25 -12.90 11.91
C GLU A 110 -1.28 -13.30 12.96
N GLU A 111 -1.53 -12.45 13.95
CA GLU A 111 -2.54 -12.67 15.00
C GLU A 111 -3.94 -12.81 14.41
N ALA A 112 -4.33 -11.94 13.48
CA ALA A 112 -5.61 -12.03 12.79
C ALA A 112 -5.72 -13.32 11.94
N ALA A 113 -4.63 -13.77 11.33
CA ALA A 113 -4.60 -15.02 10.57
C ALA A 113 -4.75 -16.25 11.47
N ASN A 114 -4.09 -16.25 12.62
CA ASN A 114 -4.20 -17.30 13.63
C ASN A 114 -5.63 -17.37 14.18
N GLN A 115 -6.24 -16.23 14.53
CA GLN A 115 -7.64 -16.16 14.98
C GLN A 115 -8.63 -16.66 13.92
N ALA A 116 -8.29 -16.49 12.64
CA ALA A 116 -9.08 -17.00 11.51
C ALA A 116 -8.75 -18.45 11.13
N ASN A 117 -7.90 -19.15 11.89
CA ASN A 117 -7.44 -20.52 11.64
C ASN A 117 -6.86 -20.72 10.22
N LEU A 118 -6.16 -19.71 9.69
CA LEU A 118 -5.49 -19.83 8.40
C LEU A 118 -4.21 -20.66 8.54
N THR A 119 -4.10 -21.75 7.78
CA THR A 119 -2.97 -22.69 7.83
C THR A 119 -1.73 -22.18 7.06
N GLY A 120 -1.92 -21.21 6.15
CA GLY A 120 -0.84 -20.64 5.34
C GLY A 120 -0.12 -19.48 6.01
N ARG A 121 1.15 -19.28 5.65
CA ARG A 121 1.93 -18.10 6.07
C ARG A 121 1.24 -16.81 5.61
N THR A 122 0.69 -16.06 6.56
CA THR A 122 -0.05 -14.83 6.29
C THR A 122 0.69 -13.64 6.90
N TYR A 123 1.23 -12.80 6.03
CA TYR A 123 1.94 -11.57 6.38
C TYR A 123 1.52 -10.45 5.41
N PRO A 124 1.85 -9.17 5.67
CA PRO A 124 1.29 -8.06 4.89
C PRO A 124 1.53 -8.14 3.37
N HIS A 125 2.59 -8.80 2.91
CA HIS A 125 2.82 -9.00 1.49
C HIS A 125 1.78 -9.93 0.84
N CYS A 126 1.35 -10.98 1.55
CA CYS A 126 0.29 -11.88 1.08
C CYS A 126 -1.02 -11.11 0.91
N LEU A 127 -1.40 -10.27 1.88
CA LEU A 127 -2.62 -9.45 1.79
C LEU A 127 -2.57 -8.51 0.58
N ARG A 128 -1.40 -7.95 0.30
CA ARG A 128 -1.18 -7.09 -0.86
C ARG A 128 -1.25 -7.87 -2.18
N ALA A 129 -0.74 -9.11 -2.23
CA ALA A 129 -0.92 -9.97 -3.39
C ALA A 129 -2.41 -10.33 -3.60
N THR A 130 -3.14 -10.63 -2.53
CA THR A 130 -4.59 -10.83 -2.57
C THR A 130 -5.34 -9.60 -3.07
N ALA A 131 -4.89 -8.40 -2.73
CA ALA A 131 -5.41 -7.14 -3.27
C ALA A 131 -5.32 -7.09 -4.80
N ALA A 132 -4.12 -7.37 -5.32
CA ALA A 132 -3.87 -7.36 -6.75
C ALA A 132 -4.71 -8.41 -7.47
N SER A 133 -4.75 -9.63 -6.94
CA SER A 133 -5.62 -10.68 -7.49
C SER A 133 -7.09 -10.25 -7.48
N HIS A 134 -7.59 -9.70 -6.36
CA HIS A 134 -8.97 -9.26 -6.26
C HIS A 134 -9.34 -8.24 -7.33
N HIS A 135 -8.50 -7.23 -7.54
CA HIS A 135 -8.75 -6.19 -8.54
C HIS A 135 -8.60 -6.73 -9.97
N ALA A 136 -7.61 -7.60 -10.22
CA ALA A 136 -7.47 -8.29 -11.50
C ALA A 136 -8.73 -9.13 -11.83
N TYR A 137 -9.22 -9.92 -10.88
CA TYR A 137 -10.45 -10.70 -11.04
C TYR A 137 -11.68 -9.83 -11.33
N LYS A 138 -11.70 -8.59 -10.83
CA LYS A 138 -12.75 -7.61 -11.12
C LYS A 138 -12.59 -6.88 -12.45
N GLY A 139 -11.60 -7.25 -13.26
CA GLY A 139 -11.38 -6.67 -14.59
C GLY A 139 -10.59 -5.38 -14.61
N VAL A 140 -9.88 -5.02 -13.52
CA VAL A 140 -8.98 -3.85 -13.54
C VAL A 140 -7.84 -4.12 -14.53
N ALA A 141 -7.69 -3.25 -15.52
CA ALA A 141 -6.65 -3.37 -16.55
C ALA A 141 -5.22 -3.28 -15.97
N PRO A 142 -4.19 -3.80 -16.68
CA PRO A 142 -2.80 -3.81 -16.20
C PRO A 142 -2.26 -2.45 -15.74
N VAL A 143 -2.50 -1.37 -16.49
CA VAL A 143 -1.94 -0.03 -16.20
C VAL A 143 -2.54 0.58 -14.93
N PRO A 144 -3.88 0.66 -14.76
CA PRO A 144 -4.49 1.07 -13.49
C PRO A 144 -4.07 0.19 -12.30
N LEU A 145 -3.93 -1.13 -12.51
CA LEU A 145 -3.49 -2.04 -11.46
C LEU A 145 -2.03 -1.75 -11.06
N GLN A 146 -1.13 -1.53 -12.03
CA GLN A 146 0.25 -1.13 -11.77
C GLN A 146 0.30 0.18 -10.97
N ALA A 147 -0.50 1.18 -11.36
CA ALA A 147 -0.59 2.45 -10.67
C ALA A 147 -1.11 2.28 -9.23
N LEU A 148 -2.21 1.56 -9.02
CA LEU A 148 -2.78 1.28 -7.69
C LEU A 148 -1.77 0.59 -6.77
N MET A 149 -1.02 -0.38 -7.31
CA MET A 149 -0.05 -1.12 -6.53
C MET A 149 1.24 -0.31 -6.36
N GLY A 150 1.61 0.57 -7.28
CA GLY A 150 2.89 1.28 -7.26
C GLY A 150 4.05 0.34 -7.57
N TRP A 151 3.89 -0.43 -8.66
CA TRP A 151 4.96 -1.25 -9.24
C TRP A 151 5.72 -0.46 -10.29
N SER A 152 7.05 -0.60 -10.32
CA SER A 152 7.90 0.01 -11.35
C SER A 152 7.75 -0.65 -12.72
N ASP A 153 7.35 -1.92 -12.73
CA ASP A 153 7.29 -2.74 -13.94
C ASP A 153 5.87 -3.24 -14.20
N LEU A 154 5.36 -2.93 -15.40
CA LEU A 154 4.04 -3.35 -15.89
C LEU A 154 3.94 -4.88 -15.98
N ALA A 155 5.04 -5.59 -16.23
CA ALA A 155 5.04 -7.06 -16.31
C ALA A 155 4.60 -7.70 -14.97
N THR A 156 4.79 -7.01 -13.85
CA THR A 156 4.26 -7.47 -12.56
C THR A 156 2.73 -7.47 -12.54
N ALA A 157 2.08 -6.45 -13.12
CA ALA A 157 0.62 -6.40 -13.21
C ALA A 157 0.07 -7.43 -14.19
N GLN A 158 0.72 -7.61 -15.34
CA GLN A 158 0.32 -8.58 -16.36
C GLN A 158 0.25 -10.02 -15.81
N LYS A 159 1.13 -10.39 -14.87
CA LYS A 159 1.07 -11.71 -14.20
C LYS A 159 -0.27 -11.95 -13.50
N TYR A 160 -0.80 -10.95 -12.80
CA TYR A 160 -2.10 -11.07 -12.11
C TYR A 160 -3.26 -11.13 -13.08
N ILE A 161 -3.21 -10.33 -14.16
CA ILE A 161 -4.25 -10.35 -15.20
C ILE A 161 -4.31 -11.71 -15.89
N ARG A 162 -3.15 -12.27 -16.25
CA ARG A 162 -3.06 -13.60 -16.88
C ARG A 162 -3.64 -14.70 -16.00
N ILE A 163 -3.39 -14.67 -14.68
CA ILE A 163 -3.94 -15.65 -13.74
C ILE A 163 -5.45 -15.50 -13.59
N SER A 164 -5.97 -14.27 -13.64
CA SER A 164 -7.39 -14.02 -13.42
C SER A 164 -8.30 -14.58 -14.52
N GLY A 165 -7.83 -14.63 -15.77
CA GLY A 165 -8.60 -15.10 -16.94
C GLY A 165 -9.83 -14.25 -17.30
N THR A 166 -10.34 -13.43 -16.37
CA THR A 166 -11.55 -12.61 -16.50
C THR A 166 -11.39 -11.54 -17.56
N ALA A 167 -10.24 -10.87 -17.64
CA ALA A 167 -9.98 -9.89 -18.69
C ALA A 167 -10.10 -10.49 -20.11
N THR A 168 -9.58 -11.71 -20.30
CA THR A 168 -9.70 -12.44 -21.58
C THR A 168 -11.15 -12.85 -21.84
N ALA A 169 -11.83 -13.42 -20.83
CA ALA A 169 -13.23 -13.81 -20.96
C ALA A 169 -14.14 -12.62 -21.31
N ASP A 170 -13.98 -11.49 -20.62
CA ASP A 170 -14.77 -10.28 -20.84
C ASP A 170 -14.49 -9.67 -22.22
N ALA A 171 -13.22 -9.62 -22.66
CA ALA A 171 -12.86 -9.14 -23.99
C ALA A 171 -13.48 -9.99 -25.10
N LEU A 172 -13.41 -11.33 -24.97
CA LEU A 172 -14.02 -12.25 -25.94
C LEU A 172 -15.54 -12.16 -25.93
N ARG A 173 -16.17 -12.13 -24.74
CA ARG A 173 -17.63 -11.99 -24.61
C ARG A 173 -18.16 -10.72 -25.24
N ARG A 174 -17.45 -9.58 -25.11
CA ARG A 174 -17.83 -8.32 -25.76
C ARG A 174 -17.83 -8.37 -27.29
N VAL A 175 -17.05 -9.26 -27.88
CA VAL A 175 -16.95 -9.44 -29.34
C VAL A 175 -17.97 -10.47 -29.83
N HIS A 176 -18.14 -11.58 -29.11
CA HIS A 176 -18.96 -12.71 -29.53
C HIS A 176 -20.44 -12.64 -29.10
N HIS A 177 -20.79 -11.82 -28.11
CA HIS A 177 -22.18 -11.61 -27.65
C HIS A 177 -22.71 -10.23 -28.03
N LYS A 178 -22.34 -9.73 -29.21
CA LYS A 178 -23.02 -8.58 -29.83
C LYS A 178 -24.29 -9.02 -30.55
#